data_AF-A0A3A9S8V2-F1
#
_entry.id   AF-A0A3A9S8V2-F1
#
_cell.length_a   1.000
_cell.length_b   1.000
_cell.length_c   1.000
_cell.angle_alpha   90.00
_cell.angle_beta   90.00
_cell.angle_gamma   90.00
#
_symmetry.space_group_name_H-M   'P 1'
#
loop_
_entity.id
_entity.type
_entity.pdbx_description
1 polymer ?
#
loop_
_entity_poly.entity_id
_entity_poly.type
_entity_poly.pdbx_seq_one_letter_code
_entity_poly.pdbx_strand_id
1 'polypeptide(L)'
;MRKRIVTGALLILLTGTMLVACKPSEEKLNEAETTRQVLIEAKKAAEETYLDITDSSKKGELEELAKREAEFESIDFTKMSDRKIDGILPDIIALTQEYQSLQNTLDATLSSEKNEKDEAAKHMDLGSYIINKTGLSIIEVKIHDVTTDTYSDNLLGEGVVLEPGFTLMGAVIDVNVTSSEWEVIIKDQNNTSHNLKCGDLKSVDKEGIALVITLDSATGEGLAEIGSYN
;
A
#
# COMPACT_ATOMS: atom_id res chain seq x y z
N MET A 1 -46.30 -74.73 -47.50
CA MET A 1 -46.16 -73.73 -48.58
C MET A 1 -45.91 -72.37 -47.93
N ARG A 2 -44.66 -71.89 -47.95
CA ARG A 2 -44.13 -70.79 -48.79
C ARG A 2 -44.60 -69.36 -48.41
N LYS A 3 -43.66 -68.67 -47.73
CA LYS A 3 -43.12 -67.31 -47.95
C LYS A 3 -43.96 -66.06 -47.62
N ARG A 4 -43.39 -65.22 -46.73
CA ARG A 4 -42.95 -63.80 -46.90
C ARG A 4 -43.03 -63.09 -45.53
N ILE A 5 -41.98 -63.11 -44.70
CA ILE A 5 -40.89 -62.11 -44.55
C ILE A 5 -41.29 -60.66 -44.90
N VAL A 6 -40.99 -59.78 -43.93
CA VAL A 6 -40.78 -58.32 -43.99
C VAL A 6 -42.01 -57.44 -43.78
N THR A 7 -42.15 -56.93 -42.55
CA THR A 7 -42.41 -55.49 -42.31
C THR A 7 -42.06 -55.16 -40.86
N GLY A 8 -40.74 -55.16 -40.60
CA GLY A 8 -40.19 -54.47 -39.45
C GLY A 8 -40.18 -52.95 -39.69
N ALA A 9 -40.19 -52.22 -38.59
CA ALA A 9 -39.59 -50.90 -38.44
C ALA A 9 -39.99 -49.83 -39.46
N LEU A 10 -41.18 -49.25 -39.31
CA LEU A 10 -41.49 -47.99 -39.98
C LEU A 10 -42.47 -47.12 -39.17
N LEU A 11 -42.09 -46.71 -37.95
CA LEU A 11 -42.77 -45.61 -37.24
C LEU A 11 -41.94 -44.95 -36.12
N ILE A 12 -40.63 -45.23 -36.03
CA ILE A 12 -39.71 -44.54 -35.09
C ILE A 12 -38.91 -43.42 -35.80
N LEU A 13 -39.18 -43.15 -37.08
CA LEU A 13 -38.33 -42.26 -37.90
C LEU A 13 -38.89 -40.84 -38.13
N LEU A 14 -39.71 -40.31 -37.21
CA LEU A 14 -40.27 -38.95 -37.36
C LEU A 14 -40.31 -38.07 -36.10
N THR A 15 -39.57 -38.43 -35.06
CA THR A 15 -39.26 -37.53 -33.93
C THR A 15 -37.76 -37.22 -33.81
N GLY A 16 -36.94 -37.65 -34.77
CA GLY A 16 -35.48 -37.55 -34.73
C GLY A 16 -34.84 -36.28 -35.29
N THR A 17 -35.60 -35.25 -35.68
CA THR A 17 -35.04 -34.06 -36.37
C THR A 17 -35.23 -32.74 -35.61
N MET A 18 -35.04 -32.74 -34.27
CA MET A 18 -34.95 -31.49 -33.48
C MET A 18 -33.78 -31.46 -32.49
N LEU A 19 -32.71 -32.21 -32.76
CA LEU A 19 -31.39 -31.97 -32.17
C LEU A 19 -30.38 -31.78 -33.30
N VAL A 20 -30.70 -30.88 -34.23
CA VAL A 20 -29.61 -30.21 -34.96
C VAL A 20 -28.93 -29.40 -33.85
N ALA A 21 -27.78 -29.86 -33.39
CA ALA A 21 -26.87 -28.97 -32.69
C ALA A 21 -26.54 -27.88 -33.71
N CYS A 22 -27.30 -26.77 -33.67
CA CYS A 22 -26.94 -25.58 -34.39
C CYS A 22 -25.58 -25.18 -33.83
N LYS A 23 -24.54 -25.47 -34.62
CA LYS A 23 -23.20 -24.95 -34.36
C LYS A 23 -23.31 -23.45 -34.18
N PRO A 24 -22.45 -22.85 -33.34
CA PRO A 24 -22.51 -21.42 -33.16
C PRO A 24 -22.12 -20.73 -34.47
N SER A 25 -22.66 -19.55 -34.70
CA SER A 25 -22.18 -18.68 -35.77
C SER A 25 -20.73 -18.26 -35.48
N GLU A 26 -19.94 -18.03 -36.53
CA GLU A 26 -18.55 -17.57 -36.38
C GLU A 26 -18.47 -16.24 -35.63
N GLU A 27 -19.45 -15.35 -35.84
CA GLU A 27 -19.58 -14.10 -35.10
C GLU A 27 -19.72 -14.33 -33.59
N LYS A 28 -20.63 -15.23 -33.19
CA LYS A 28 -20.86 -15.55 -31.77
C LYS A 28 -19.70 -16.28 -31.13
N LEU A 29 -19.03 -17.14 -31.88
CA LEU A 29 -17.82 -17.80 -31.41
C LEU A 29 -16.70 -16.79 -31.15
N ASN A 30 -16.48 -15.86 -32.09
CA ASN A 30 -15.47 -14.81 -31.93
C ASN A 30 -15.78 -13.85 -30.78
N GLU A 31 -17.06 -13.47 -30.61
CA GLU A 31 -17.52 -12.67 -29.47
C GLU A 31 -17.17 -13.38 -28.16
N ALA A 32 -17.52 -14.66 -28.04
CA ALA A 32 -17.30 -15.43 -26.82
C ALA A 32 -15.83 -15.63 -26.45
N GLU A 33 -14.98 -15.96 -27.43
CA GLU A 33 -13.55 -16.09 -27.20
C GLU A 33 -12.92 -14.72 -26.84
N THR A 34 -13.37 -13.63 -27.46
CA THR A 34 -12.91 -12.28 -27.11
C THR A 34 -13.31 -11.94 -25.68
N THR A 35 -14.56 -12.18 -25.28
CA THR A 35 -15.03 -11.91 -23.91
C THR A 35 -14.25 -12.74 -22.88
N ARG A 36 -13.98 -14.02 -23.17
CA ARG A 36 -13.12 -14.87 -22.33
C ARG A 36 -11.70 -14.31 -22.20
N GLN A 37 -11.10 -13.87 -23.31
CA GLN A 37 -9.76 -13.33 -23.29
C GLN A 37 -9.67 -12.08 -22.41
N VAL A 38 -10.67 -11.20 -22.46
CA VAL A 38 -10.75 -10.02 -21.58
C VAL A 38 -10.86 -10.43 -20.10
N LEU A 39 -11.63 -11.47 -19.78
CA LEU A 39 -11.68 -12.03 -18.42
C LEU A 39 -10.31 -12.51 -17.94
N ILE A 40 -9.57 -13.26 -18.77
CA ILE A 40 -8.24 -13.77 -18.46
C ILE A 40 -7.27 -12.61 -18.19
N GLU A 41 -7.32 -11.56 -19.00
CA GLU A 41 -6.49 -10.36 -18.83
C GLU A 41 -6.85 -9.60 -17.55
N ALA A 42 -8.13 -9.44 -17.24
CA ALA A 42 -8.59 -8.80 -16.00
C ALA A 42 -8.15 -9.58 -14.76
N LYS A 43 -8.27 -10.92 -14.78
CA LYS A 43 -7.76 -11.80 -13.73
C LYS A 43 -6.26 -11.62 -13.54
N LYS A 44 -5.50 -11.72 -14.63
CA LYS A 44 -4.04 -11.60 -14.59
C LYS A 44 -3.59 -10.27 -13.99
N ALA A 45 -4.20 -9.16 -14.40
CA ALA A 45 -3.88 -7.84 -13.86
C ALA A 45 -4.09 -7.78 -12.33
N ALA A 46 -5.24 -8.30 -11.86
CA ALA A 46 -5.58 -8.33 -10.44
C ALA A 46 -4.61 -9.22 -9.64
N GLU A 47 -4.31 -10.42 -10.13
CA GLU A 47 -3.38 -11.33 -9.47
C GLU A 47 -1.94 -10.78 -9.44
N GLU A 48 -1.46 -10.17 -10.53
CA GLU A 48 -0.13 -9.55 -10.58
C GLU A 48 -0.03 -8.39 -9.60
N THR A 49 -1.02 -7.50 -9.57
CA THR A 49 -1.04 -6.35 -8.64
C THR A 49 -1.12 -6.82 -7.19
N TYR A 50 -1.89 -7.88 -6.91
CA TYR A 50 -1.99 -8.46 -5.58
C TYR A 50 -0.66 -9.03 -5.08
N LEU A 51 0.18 -9.56 -5.97
CA LEU A 51 1.52 -10.05 -5.60
C LEU A 51 2.49 -8.91 -5.25
N ASP A 52 2.22 -7.69 -5.71
CA ASP A 52 3.05 -6.52 -5.48
C ASP A 52 2.67 -5.71 -4.23
N ILE A 53 1.51 -5.98 -3.63
CA ILE A 53 1.07 -5.33 -2.38
C ILE A 53 1.39 -6.17 -1.14
N THR A 54 1.50 -5.51 0.01
CA THR A 54 1.70 -6.20 1.29
C THR A 54 0.38 -6.57 1.98
N ASP A 55 -0.72 -5.88 1.66
CA ASP A 55 -2.05 -6.18 2.19
C ASP A 55 -2.60 -7.53 1.68
N SER A 56 -2.97 -8.40 2.62
CA SER A 56 -3.55 -9.73 2.34
C SER A 56 -5.08 -9.78 2.43
N SER A 57 -5.74 -8.66 2.76
CA SER A 57 -7.19 -8.57 3.01
C SER A 57 -8.04 -9.04 1.82
N LYS A 58 -7.53 -8.89 0.59
CA LYS A 58 -8.23 -9.24 -0.66
C LYS A 58 -8.03 -10.66 -1.16
N LYS A 59 -7.27 -11.49 -0.43
CA LYS A 59 -7.03 -12.89 -0.81
C LYS A 59 -8.31 -13.69 -1.01
N GLY A 60 -9.25 -13.59 -0.07
CA GLY A 60 -10.49 -14.35 -0.12
C GLY A 60 -11.38 -13.99 -1.31
N GLU A 61 -11.39 -12.70 -1.67
CA GLU A 61 -12.13 -12.19 -2.83
C GLU A 61 -11.53 -12.72 -4.15
N LEU A 62 -10.20 -12.70 -4.29
CA LEU A 62 -9.51 -13.32 -5.44
C LEU A 62 -9.79 -14.82 -5.54
N GLU A 63 -9.76 -15.55 -4.43
CA GLU A 63 -10.05 -16.98 -4.42
C GLU A 63 -11.51 -17.30 -4.81
N GLU A 64 -12.45 -16.44 -4.46
CA GLU A 64 -13.86 -16.57 -4.85
C GLU A 64 -14.05 -16.32 -6.36
N LEU A 65 -13.45 -15.25 -6.88
CA LEU A 65 -13.49 -14.95 -8.31
C LEU A 65 -12.80 -16.06 -9.13
N ALA A 66 -11.68 -16.62 -8.65
CA ALA A 66 -10.99 -17.71 -9.32
C ALA A 66 -11.82 -19.00 -9.36
N LYS A 67 -12.58 -19.31 -8.30
CA LYS A 67 -13.51 -20.45 -8.29
C LYS A 67 -14.62 -20.31 -9.33
N ARG A 68 -15.19 -19.11 -9.46
CA ARG A 68 -16.22 -18.80 -10.45
C ARG A 68 -15.66 -18.81 -11.88
N GLU A 69 -14.43 -18.33 -12.06
CA GLU A 69 -13.75 -18.34 -13.36
C GLU A 69 -13.50 -19.76 -13.88
N ALA A 70 -13.16 -20.71 -13.00
CA ALA A 70 -12.95 -22.12 -13.37
C ALA A 70 -14.20 -22.77 -14.02
N GLU A 71 -15.41 -22.24 -13.74
CA GLU A 71 -16.65 -22.70 -14.39
C GLU A 71 -16.70 -22.30 -15.88
N PHE A 72 -16.01 -21.23 -16.27
CA PHE A 72 -15.99 -20.70 -17.63
C PHE A 72 -14.74 -21.10 -18.43
N GLU A 73 -13.61 -21.36 -17.76
CA GLU A 73 -12.34 -21.73 -18.40
C GLU A 73 -12.47 -23.02 -19.22
N SER A 74 -13.24 -23.99 -18.72
CA SER A 74 -13.43 -25.30 -19.35
C SER A 74 -14.50 -25.35 -20.44
N ILE A 75 -15.19 -24.22 -20.72
CA ILE A 75 -16.26 -24.18 -21.71
C ILE A 75 -15.69 -24.30 -23.12
N ASP A 76 -16.23 -25.23 -23.91
CA ASP A 76 -15.95 -25.30 -25.34
C ASP A 76 -17.10 -24.65 -26.12
N PHE A 77 -16.95 -23.37 -26.47
CA PHE A 77 -17.99 -22.61 -27.18
C PHE A 77 -18.35 -23.23 -28.54
N THR A 78 -17.43 -23.96 -29.18
CA THR A 78 -17.69 -24.64 -30.47
C THR A 78 -18.78 -25.72 -30.38
N LYS A 79 -19.04 -26.22 -29.16
CA LYS A 79 -20.05 -27.24 -28.86
C LYS A 79 -21.39 -26.65 -28.40
N MET A 80 -21.51 -25.33 -28.39
CA MET A 80 -22.71 -24.62 -27.92
C MET A 80 -23.52 -24.03 -29.08
N SER A 81 -24.80 -23.80 -28.85
CA SER A 81 -25.63 -23.00 -29.75
C SER A 81 -25.52 -21.51 -29.40
N ASP A 82 -25.73 -20.60 -30.36
CA ASP A 82 -25.74 -19.15 -30.14
C ASP A 82 -26.55 -18.73 -28.91
N ARG A 83 -27.78 -19.25 -28.75
CA ARG A 83 -28.62 -18.96 -27.57
C ARG A 83 -27.98 -19.33 -26.22
N LYS A 84 -27.15 -20.38 -26.19
CA LYS A 84 -26.44 -20.79 -24.97
C LYS A 84 -25.25 -19.88 -24.71
N ILE A 85 -24.53 -19.50 -25.77
CA ILE A 85 -23.45 -18.51 -25.70
C ILE A 85 -24.01 -17.19 -25.16
N ASP A 86 -25.10 -16.67 -25.75
CA ASP A 86 -25.77 -15.45 -25.30
C ASP A 86 -26.25 -15.51 -23.84
N GLY A 87 -26.54 -16.71 -23.33
CA GLY A 87 -26.94 -16.90 -21.95
C GLY A 87 -25.77 -16.86 -20.95
N ILE A 88 -24.55 -17.18 -21.40
CA ILE A 88 -23.36 -17.29 -20.54
C ILE A 88 -22.49 -16.02 -20.61
N LEU A 89 -22.46 -15.33 -21.76
CA LEU A 89 -21.65 -14.11 -21.92
C LEU A 89 -21.91 -13.05 -20.84
N PRO A 90 -23.16 -12.78 -20.41
CA PRO A 90 -23.40 -11.82 -19.33
C PRO A 90 -22.68 -12.16 -18.03
N ASP A 91 -22.56 -13.45 -17.69
CA ASP A 91 -21.89 -13.89 -16.46
C ASP A 91 -20.36 -13.73 -16.57
N ILE A 92 -19.78 -14.00 -17.75
CA ILE A 92 -18.36 -13.75 -18.03
C ILE A 92 -18.06 -12.24 -17.95
N ILE A 93 -18.94 -11.41 -18.51
CA ILE A 93 -18.83 -9.94 -18.44
C ILE A 93 -18.94 -9.45 -17.00
N ALA A 94 -19.89 -9.96 -16.23
CA ALA A 94 -20.04 -9.61 -14.82
C ALA A 94 -18.78 -9.99 -14.02
N LEU A 95 -18.27 -11.21 -14.21
CA LEU A 95 -17.05 -11.65 -13.55
C LEU A 95 -15.83 -10.82 -13.95
N THR A 96 -15.74 -10.42 -15.23
CA THR A 96 -14.70 -9.49 -15.72
C THR A 96 -14.79 -8.15 -15.00
N GLN A 97 -15.99 -7.60 -14.84
CA GLN A 97 -16.21 -6.33 -14.14
C GLN A 97 -15.85 -6.43 -12.65
N GLU A 98 -16.11 -7.57 -12.02
CA GLU A 98 -15.70 -7.83 -10.64
C GLU A 98 -14.17 -7.84 -10.50
N TYR A 99 -13.45 -8.54 -11.39
CA TYR A 99 -11.98 -8.49 -11.43
C TYR A 99 -11.45 -7.06 -11.68
N GLN A 100 -12.06 -6.31 -12.60
CA GLN A 100 -11.65 -4.92 -12.87
C GLN A 100 -11.91 -3.98 -11.68
N SER A 101 -13.01 -4.19 -10.96
CA SER A 101 -13.31 -3.43 -9.74
C SER A 101 -12.30 -3.76 -8.63
N LEU A 102 -11.94 -5.04 -8.51
CA LEU A 102 -10.91 -5.47 -7.57
C LEU A 102 -9.54 -4.90 -7.95
N GLN A 103 -9.17 -4.93 -9.23
CA GLN A 103 -7.95 -4.29 -9.75
C GLN A 103 -7.85 -2.83 -9.31
N ASN A 104 -8.91 -2.03 -9.47
CA ASN A 104 -8.90 -0.63 -9.06
C ASN A 104 -8.62 -0.47 -7.56
N THR A 105 -9.11 -1.40 -6.73
CA THR A 105 -8.87 -1.39 -5.28
C THR A 105 -7.43 -1.76 -4.96
N LEU A 106 -6.88 -2.76 -5.65
CA LEU A 106 -5.49 -3.19 -5.51
C LEU A 106 -4.52 -2.10 -5.97
N ASP A 107 -4.80 -1.42 -7.08
CA ASP A 107 -4.01 -0.28 -7.58
C ASP A 107 -4.00 0.88 -6.57
N ALA A 108 -5.15 1.19 -5.99
CA ALA A 108 -5.24 2.22 -4.94
C ALA A 108 -4.40 1.83 -3.71
N THR A 109 -4.42 0.55 -3.33
CA THR A 109 -3.62 0.02 -2.21
C THR A 109 -2.13 0.12 -2.53
N LEU A 110 -1.70 -0.36 -3.69
CA LEU A 110 -0.31 -0.29 -4.15
C LEU A 110 0.19 1.15 -4.21
N SER A 111 -0.64 2.08 -4.68
CA SER A 111 -0.31 3.50 -4.68
C SER A 111 -0.16 4.07 -3.26
N SER A 112 -1.01 3.67 -2.32
CA SER A 112 -0.91 4.10 -0.92
C SER A 112 0.39 3.58 -0.30
N GLU A 113 0.69 2.29 -0.44
CA GLU A 113 1.91 1.69 0.10
C GLU A 113 3.18 2.32 -0.48
N LYS A 114 3.19 2.63 -1.79
CA LYS A 114 4.29 3.36 -2.43
C LYS A 114 4.45 4.75 -1.85
N ASN A 115 3.36 5.50 -1.69
CA ASN A 115 3.40 6.85 -1.11
C ASN A 115 3.89 6.83 0.35
N GLU A 116 3.43 5.87 1.16
CA GLU A 116 3.87 5.70 2.54
C GLU A 116 5.37 5.37 2.61
N LYS A 117 5.85 4.48 1.74
CA LYS A 117 7.27 4.13 1.65
C LYS A 117 8.13 5.32 1.19
N ASP A 118 7.67 6.06 0.19
CA ASP A 118 8.36 7.24 -0.31
C ASP A 118 8.38 8.36 0.72
N GLU A 119 7.32 8.52 1.51
CA GLU A 119 7.29 9.44 2.65
C GLU A 119 8.24 8.98 3.75
N ALA A 120 8.17 7.72 4.19
CA ALA A 120 9.07 7.17 5.19
C ALA A 120 10.56 7.27 4.78
N ALA A 121 10.87 7.16 3.49
CA ALA A 121 12.24 7.32 2.97
C ALA A 121 12.78 8.74 3.08
N LYS A 122 11.92 9.75 3.30
CA LYS A 122 12.34 11.13 3.59
C LYS A 122 12.73 11.33 5.04
N HIS A 123 12.43 10.37 5.91
CA HIS A 123 12.69 10.47 7.34
C HIS A 123 13.83 9.55 7.74
N MET A 124 14.65 10.01 8.68
CA MET A 124 15.70 9.20 9.29
C MET A 124 15.65 9.32 10.81
N ASP A 125 15.65 8.18 11.48
CA ASP A 125 15.79 8.12 12.92
C ASP A 125 17.25 8.35 13.30
N LEU A 126 17.50 9.45 13.98
CA LEU A 126 18.82 9.82 14.48
C LEU A 126 18.90 9.59 15.98
N GLY A 127 19.65 8.56 16.38
CA GLY A 127 19.99 8.34 17.79
C GLY A 127 20.78 9.52 18.34
N SER A 128 20.43 9.97 19.55
CA SER A 128 21.05 11.15 20.14
C SER A 128 21.18 11.08 21.67
N TYR A 129 22.18 11.81 22.15
CA TYR A 129 22.29 12.24 23.54
C TYR A 129 22.10 13.73 23.64
N ILE A 130 21.29 14.20 24.57
CA ILE A 130 21.05 15.64 24.77
C ILE A 130 21.77 16.09 26.03
N ILE A 131 22.76 16.97 25.87
CA ILE A 131 23.61 17.45 26.97
C ILE A 131 23.17 18.87 27.33
N ASN A 132 22.66 19.05 28.55
CA ASN A 132 22.22 20.36 29.03
C ASN A 132 23.40 21.16 29.61
N LYS A 133 23.88 22.17 28.88
CA LYS A 133 24.89 23.14 29.35
C LYS A 133 24.32 24.56 29.44
N THR A 134 23.00 24.71 29.56
CA THR A 134 22.34 26.03 29.65
C THR A 134 22.46 26.68 31.03
N GLY A 135 22.68 25.88 32.07
CA GLY A 135 22.55 26.32 33.46
C GLY A 135 21.10 26.35 33.98
N LEU A 136 20.12 25.95 33.17
CA LEU A 136 18.69 25.90 33.52
C LEU A 136 18.19 24.46 33.62
N SER A 137 17.18 24.20 34.45
CA SER A 137 16.46 22.92 34.45
C SER A 137 15.42 22.93 33.32
N ILE A 138 15.55 21.99 32.38
CA ILE A 138 14.74 21.93 31.16
C ILE A 138 13.61 20.91 31.36
N ILE A 139 12.38 21.27 31.02
CA ILE A 139 11.18 20.42 31.15
C ILE A 139 10.62 19.95 29.80
N GLU A 140 11.07 20.56 28.70
CA GLU A 140 10.69 20.19 27.35
C GLU A 140 11.85 20.44 26.40
N VAL A 141 12.13 19.49 25.50
CA VAL A 141 13.04 19.67 24.36
C VAL A 141 12.31 19.21 23.10
N LYS A 142 12.24 20.07 22.10
CA LYS A 142 11.62 19.78 20.79
C LYS A 142 12.56 20.21 19.67
N ILE A 143 12.49 19.50 18.56
CA ILE A 143 13.07 19.93 17.28
C ILE A 143 11.98 20.63 16.48
N HIS A 144 12.29 21.80 15.96
CA HIS A 144 11.49 22.50 14.96
C HIS A 144 12.20 22.37 13.62
N ASP A 145 11.56 21.68 12.68
CA ASP A 145 11.97 21.76 11.28
C ASP A 145 11.40 23.06 10.69
N VAL A 146 12.28 24.03 10.48
CA VAL A 146 11.92 25.36 9.99
C VAL A 146 11.50 25.30 8.52
N THR A 147 11.98 24.31 7.77
CA THR A 147 11.70 24.18 6.33
C THR A 147 10.24 23.78 6.10
N THR A 148 9.72 22.89 6.95
CA THR A 148 8.35 22.37 6.85
C THR A 148 7.39 22.97 7.88
N ASP A 149 7.90 23.75 8.82
CA ASP A 149 7.18 24.30 9.98
C ASP A 149 6.52 23.22 10.84
N THR A 150 7.29 22.17 11.17
CA THR A 150 6.82 21.04 11.97
C THR A 150 7.64 20.86 13.23
N TYR A 151 7.00 20.36 14.29
CA TYR A 151 7.61 20.18 15.59
C TYR A 151 7.63 18.70 15.97
N SER A 152 8.74 18.25 16.54
CA SER A 152 8.80 16.95 17.18
C SER A 152 7.95 16.92 18.46
N ASP A 153 7.68 15.71 18.93
CA ASP A 153 7.26 15.49 20.32
C ASP A 153 8.35 15.91 21.30
N ASN A 154 7.98 16.00 22.59
CA ASN A 154 8.94 16.29 23.65
C ASN A 154 9.94 15.13 23.79
N LEU A 155 11.20 15.37 23.44
CA LEU A 155 12.27 14.38 23.49
C LEU A 155 12.61 13.93 24.92
N LEU A 156 12.25 14.70 25.95
CA LEU A 156 12.46 14.28 27.34
C LEU A 156 11.47 13.20 27.81
N GLY A 157 10.30 13.12 27.18
CA GLY A 157 9.15 12.38 27.70
C GLY A 157 8.37 13.14 28.80
N GLU A 158 7.18 12.65 29.12
CA GLU A 158 6.29 13.32 30.08
C GLU A 158 6.84 13.28 31.51
N GLY A 159 6.83 14.43 32.18
CA GLY A 159 7.25 14.56 33.59
C GLY A 159 8.75 14.46 33.84
N VAL A 160 9.57 14.36 32.79
CA VAL A 160 11.03 14.31 32.89
C VAL A 160 11.60 15.72 32.92
N VAL A 161 12.54 15.95 33.84
CA VAL A 161 13.31 17.19 33.93
C VAL A 161 14.77 16.87 33.65
N LEU A 162 15.37 17.58 32.69
CA LEU A 162 16.79 17.51 32.40
C LEU A 162 17.52 18.61 33.16
N GLU A 163 18.12 18.23 34.28
CA GLU A 163 18.85 19.15 35.16
C GLU A 163 20.10 19.76 34.50
N PRO A 164 20.57 20.93 34.97
CA PRO A 164 21.80 21.53 34.48
C PRO A 164 22.99 20.58 34.59
N GLY A 165 23.74 20.41 33.50
CA GLY A 165 24.91 19.53 33.42
C GLY A 165 24.59 18.06 33.19
N PHE A 166 23.31 17.67 33.14
CA PHE A 166 22.91 16.29 32.91
C PHE A 166 22.80 15.98 31.42
N THR A 167 22.82 14.68 31.12
CA THR A 167 22.68 14.15 29.76
C THR A 167 21.46 13.24 29.71
N LEU A 168 20.54 13.51 28.79
CA LEU A 168 19.52 12.55 28.39
C LEU A 168 20.16 11.57 27.41
N MET A 169 20.09 10.28 27.73
CA MET A 169 20.57 9.22 26.85
C MET A 169 19.41 8.58 26.07
N GLY A 170 19.67 8.21 24.81
CA GLY A 170 18.73 7.41 24.01
C GLY A 170 17.54 8.18 23.44
N ALA A 171 17.66 9.50 23.27
CA ALA A 171 16.66 10.26 22.53
C ALA A 171 16.77 9.92 21.04
N VAL A 172 15.65 9.80 20.36
CA VAL A 172 15.60 9.60 18.90
C VAL A 172 15.01 10.85 18.29
N ILE A 173 15.73 11.45 17.36
CA ILE A 173 15.28 12.61 16.60
C ILE A 173 14.84 12.10 15.23
N ASP A 174 13.58 12.32 14.89
CA ASP A 174 13.08 12.12 13.53
C ASP A 174 13.50 13.31 12.66
N VAL A 175 14.32 13.05 11.63
CA VAL A 175 14.87 14.07 10.75
C VAL A 175 14.33 13.88 9.34
N ASN A 176 13.58 14.87 8.85
CA ASN A 176 13.24 14.95 7.43
C ASN A 176 14.47 15.36 6.60
N VAL A 177 15.08 14.42 5.87
CA VAL A 177 16.31 14.64 5.09
C VAL A 177 16.14 15.58 3.90
N THR A 178 14.89 15.90 3.53
CA THR A 178 14.60 16.87 2.47
C THR A 178 14.64 18.32 2.98
N SER A 179 14.58 18.51 4.29
CA SER A 179 14.65 19.83 4.93
C SER A 179 16.07 20.39 4.96
N SER A 180 16.19 21.69 5.20
CA SER A 180 17.47 22.43 5.16
C SER A 180 17.83 23.14 6.46
N GLU A 181 16.88 23.32 7.37
CA GLU A 181 17.06 24.14 8.56
C GLU A 181 16.24 23.61 9.73
N TRP A 182 16.86 23.59 10.91
CA TRP A 182 16.27 23.13 12.16
C TRP A 182 16.63 24.07 13.31
N GLU A 183 15.73 24.16 14.28
CA GLU A 183 15.97 24.79 15.58
C GLU A 183 15.66 23.80 16.70
N VAL A 184 16.32 23.96 17.83
CA VAL A 184 15.97 23.26 19.07
C VAL A 184 15.20 24.22 19.95
N ILE A 185 14.02 23.83 20.38
CA ILE A 185 13.21 24.58 21.34
C ILE A 185 13.31 23.90 22.68
N ILE A 186 13.74 24.65 23.68
CA ILE A 186 13.74 24.21 25.06
C ILE A 186 12.74 25.02 25.87
N LYS A 187 12.10 24.39 26.85
CA LYS A 187 11.28 25.08 27.87
C LYS A 187 11.89 24.86 29.24
N ASP A 188 12.06 25.94 30.00
CA ASP A 188 12.56 25.89 31.38
C ASP A 188 11.44 25.62 32.41
N GLN A 189 11.81 25.39 33.66
CA GLN A 189 10.85 25.22 34.77
C GLN A 189 9.96 26.46 35.04
N ASN A 190 10.32 27.64 34.53
CA ASN A 190 9.51 28.85 34.62
C ASN A 190 8.51 28.96 33.45
N ASN A 191 8.43 27.97 32.57
CA ASN A 191 7.68 27.97 31.31
C ASN A 191 8.17 28.99 30.28
N THR A 192 9.43 29.41 30.35
CA THR A 192 10.09 30.23 29.34
C THR A 192 10.61 29.33 28.22
N SER A 193 10.21 29.63 26.98
CA SER A 193 10.75 28.94 25.81
C SER A 193 11.96 29.68 25.24
N HIS A 194 12.97 28.93 24.83
CA HIS A 194 14.14 29.44 24.13
C HIS A 194 14.33 28.67 22.82
N ASN A 195 14.47 29.42 21.72
CA ASN A 195 14.81 28.87 20.42
C ASN A 195 16.32 28.92 20.26
N LEU A 196 16.89 27.79 19.86
CA LEU A 196 18.31 27.60 19.74
C LEU A 196 18.62 27.23 18.30
N LYS A 197 19.57 27.93 17.70
CA LYS A 197 20.03 27.58 16.35
C LYS A 197 20.60 26.16 16.39
N CYS A 198 20.20 25.32 15.44
CA CYS A 198 20.73 23.97 15.29
C CYS A 198 21.59 23.87 14.04
N GLY A 199 22.57 22.96 14.07
CA GLY A 199 23.32 22.58 12.89
C GLY A 199 22.49 21.76 11.89
N ASP A 200 23.16 21.33 10.83
CA ASP A 200 22.55 20.45 9.82
C ASP A 200 22.38 19.03 10.38
N LEU A 201 21.12 18.62 10.62
CA LEU A 201 20.78 17.31 11.15
C LEU A 201 20.75 16.20 10.08
N LYS A 202 20.69 16.50 8.78
CA LYS A 202 20.65 15.46 7.72
C LYS A 202 22.03 15.00 7.26
N SER A 203 23.06 15.81 7.50
CA SER A 203 24.44 15.52 7.07
C SER A 203 25.26 14.76 8.12
N VAL A 204 24.65 14.38 9.23
CA VAL A 204 25.32 13.71 10.36
C VAL A 204 25.36 12.20 10.16
N ASP A 205 26.31 11.54 10.82
CA ASP A 205 26.43 10.09 10.77
C ASP A 205 25.23 9.42 11.47
N LYS A 206 24.76 8.31 10.90
CA LYS A 206 23.67 7.49 11.44
C LYS A 206 24.05 6.75 12.73
N GLU A 207 25.33 6.69 13.06
CA GLU A 207 25.82 6.15 14.34
C GLU A 207 25.35 6.97 15.56
N GLY A 208 24.86 8.21 15.32
CA GLY A 208 24.21 9.06 16.30
C GLY A 208 24.95 10.37 16.57
N ILE A 209 24.27 11.33 17.21
CA ILE A 209 24.85 12.63 17.61
C ILE A 209 24.80 12.95 19.11
N ALA A 210 25.77 13.72 19.58
CA ALA A 210 25.65 14.43 20.86
C ALA A 210 25.12 15.85 20.59
N LEU A 211 23.88 16.13 21.01
CA LEU A 211 23.28 17.46 20.90
C LEU A 211 23.59 18.26 22.17
N VAL A 212 24.55 19.18 22.07
CA VAL A 212 24.99 20.01 23.20
C VAL A 212 24.21 21.32 23.19
N ILE A 213 23.38 21.51 24.21
CA ILE A 213 22.52 22.69 24.32
C ILE A 213 23.16 23.72 25.23
N THR A 214 23.38 24.93 24.72
CA THR A 214 23.97 26.06 25.45
C THR A 214 23.12 27.31 25.33
N LEU A 215 23.20 28.16 26.36
CA LEU A 215 22.53 29.46 26.40
C LEU A 215 23.52 30.50 26.96
N ASP A 216 23.72 31.59 26.24
CA ASP A 216 24.50 32.72 26.73
C ASP A 216 23.63 33.57 27.65
N SER A 217 23.96 33.60 28.94
CA SER A 217 23.24 34.38 29.95
C SER A 217 23.30 35.90 29.76
N ALA A 218 24.28 36.42 29.01
CA ALA A 218 24.46 37.85 28.78
C ALA A 218 23.66 38.35 27.58
N THR A 219 23.54 37.55 26.52
CA THR A 219 22.84 37.92 25.28
C THR A 219 21.45 37.28 25.17
N GLY A 220 21.20 36.19 25.89
CA GLY A 220 20.00 35.36 25.75
C GLY A 220 20.00 34.49 24.49
N GLU A 221 21.06 34.53 23.69
CA GLU A 221 21.20 33.69 22.50
C GLU A 221 21.56 32.26 22.90
N GLY A 222 20.97 31.29 22.22
CA GLY A 222 21.25 29.89 22.49
C GLY A 222 21.56 29.09 21.22
N LEU A 223 22.30 28.01 21.44
CA LEU A 223 22.89 27.21 20.39
C LEU A 223 22.79 25.73 20.76
N ALA A 224 22.37 24.92 19.79
CA ALA A 224 22.39 23.48 19.85
C ALA A 224 23.48 22.95 18.90
N GLU A 225 24.65 22.65 19.47
CA GLU A 225 25.80 22.16 18.72
C GLU A 225 25.71 20.64 18.53
N ILE A 226 26.04 20.19 17.32
CA ILE A 226 26.10 18.77 16.98
C ILE A 226 27.55 18.30 17.18
N GLY A 227 27.74 17.39 18.13
CA GLY A 227 28.98 16.66 18.35
C GLY A 227 28.87 15.18 17.99
N SER A 228 29.99 14.46 18.00
CA SER A 228 30.05 13.01 17.81
C SER A 228 29.91 12.25 19.13
N TYR A 229 29.44 11.00 19.05
CA TYR A 229 29.56 10.01 20.12
C TYR A 229 31.05 9.66 20.28
N ASN A 230 31.78 10.32 21.19
CA ASN A 230 33.13 9.90 21.60
C ASN A 230 33.10 9.36 23.02
#